data_AF-A0A8S2W1X0-F1
#
_entry.id   AF-A0A8S2W1X0-F1
#
_cell.length_a   1.000
_cell.length_b   1.000
_cell.length_c   1.000
_cell.angle_alpha   90.00
_cell.angle_beta   90.00
_cell.angle_gamma   90.00
#
_symmetry.space_group_name_H-M   'P 1'
#
loop_
_entity.id
_entity.type
_entity.pdbx_description
1 polymer ?
#
loop_
_entity_poly.entity_id
_entity_poly.type
_entity_poly.pdbx_seq_one_letter_code
_entity_poly.pdbx_strand_id
1 'polypeptide(L)'
;YDLLLDAKTFEQIQLERTIRRDIKSISSSASINQCIDSYIALQQVDRAVQLLLDTDPADDTYAINCIKACLISSMQKQANETPKNTVTKLVATNLIANGKVDEGVQLLCTIDLCAEACRYLQDHNQWERSIWLAKLRLKPNSNEYIDVIKRWSEYVRLHSPTSKMNSALILISCGQFRRAIEVLHNQGATELAIRLFVCCKQFSVDDGTIGEKLFDDYTDLMRSFSFTSIANDYRTTIVV
;
A
#
# COMPACT_ATOMS: atom_id res chain seq x y z
N TYR A 1 40.05 22.07 -30.26
CA TYR A 1 40.86 22.94 -29.40
C TYR A 1 40.56 22.72 -27.91
N ASP A 2 39.31 22.51 -27.51
CA ASP A 2 38.94 22.30 -26.08
C ASP A 2 39.64 21.11 -25.40
N LEU A 3 39.95 20.03 -26.13
CA LEU A 3 40.64 18.85 -25.58
C LEU A 3 42.08 19.14 -25.10
N LEU A 4 42.61 20.33 -25.41
CA LEU A 4 43.94 20.77 -24.98
C LEU A 4 43.90 21.58 -23.67
N LEU A 5 42.70 21.86 -23.13
CA LEU A 5 42.51 22.58 -21.87
C LEU A 5 42.82 21.69 -20.67
N ASP A 6 43.10 22.30 -19.51
CA ASP A 6 43.22 21.55 -18.26
C ASP A 6 41.87 20.93 -17.86
N ALA A 7 41.92 19.82 -17.10
CA ALA A 7 40.74 19.02 -16.83
C ALA A 7 39.60 19.81 -16.14
N LYS A 8 39.93 20.76 -15.26
CA LYS A 8 38.93 21.54 -14.52
C LYS A 8 38.25 22.57 -15.42
N THR A 9 39.01 23.30 -16.23
CA THR A 9 38.41 24.27 -17.16
C THR A 9 37.61 23.57 -18.26
N PHE A 10 38.08 22.41 -18.74
CA PHE A 10 37.34 21.58 -19.67
C PHE A 10 35.99 21.14 -19.08
N GLU A 11 35.98 20.63 -17.85
CA GLU A 11 34.77 20.22 -17.14
C GLU A 11 33.76 21.37 -17.01
N GLN A 12 34.20 22.55 -16.57
CA GLN A 12 33.34 23.74 -16.43
C GLN A 12 32.72 24.17 -17.77
N ILE A 13 33.51 24.19 -18.84
CA ILE A 13 33.02 24.54 -20.18
C ILE A 13 32.02 23.50 -20.69
N GLN A 14 32.27 22.20 -20.45
CA GLN A 14 31.30 21.17 -20.82
C GLN A 14 30.00 21.33 -20.03
N LEU A 15 30.07 21.62 -18.72
CA LEU A 15 28.90 21.87 -17.89
C LEU A 15 28.07 23.07 -18.37
N GLU A 16 28.69 24.19 -18.72
CA GLU A 16 27.95 25.32 -19.27
C GLU A 16 27.25 24.97 -20.59
N ARG A 17 27.92 24.19 -21.45
CA ARG A 17 27.35 23.77 -22.74
C ARG A 17 26.19 22.82 -22.55
N THR A 18 26.26 21.90 -21.61
CA THR A 18 25.16 20.96 -21.32
C THR A 18 23.95 21.71 -20.79
N ILE A 19 24.14 22.66 -19.86
CA ILE A 19 23.06 23.52 -19.35
C ILE A 19 22.40 24.31 -20.49
N ARG A 20 23.20 24.91 -21.39
CA ARG A 20 22.66 25.64 -22.54
C ARG A 20 21.89 24.74 -23.51
N ARG A 21 22.28 23.48 -23.65
CA ARG A 21 21.56 22.50 -24.49
C ARG A 21 20.27 22.07 -23.82
N ASP A 22 20.30 21.76 -22.53
CA ASP A 22 19.12 21.39 -21.73
C ASP A 22 18.01 22.44 -21.86
N ILE A 23 18.34 23.73 -21.63
CA ILE A 23 17.39 24.85 -21.80
C ILE A 23 16.79 24.92 -23.21
N LYS A 24 17.55 24.53 -24.23
CA LYS A 24 17.10 24.52 -25.64
C LYS A 24 16.40 23.23 -26.05
N SER A 25 16.49 22.15 -25.27
CA SER A 25 16.17 20.78 -25.68
C SER A 25 14.67 20.46 -25.73
N ILE A 26 13.80 21.46 -25.80
CA ILE A 26 12.34 21.32 -25.80
C ILE A 26 11.81 20.52 -27.02
N SER A 27 12.64 20.24 -28.05
CA SER A 27 12.12 19.84 -29.37
C SER A 27 12.69 18.55 -29.99
N SER A 28 13.66 17.84 -29.38
CA SER A 28 14.20 16.60 -29.99
C SER A 28 14.69 15.58 -28.95
N SER A 29 14.19 14.34 -29.04
CA SER A 29 14.56 13.21 -28.17
C SER A 29 16.05 12.87 -28.23
N ALA A 30 16.69 13.05 -29.39
CA ALA A 30 18.13 12.85 -29.56
C ALA A 30 18.97 13.87 -28.77
N SER A 31 18.47 15.10 -28.63
CA SER A 31 19.12 16.15 -27.85
C SER A 31 19.05 15.87 -26.34
N ILE A 32 17.94 15.29 -25.88
CA ILE A 32 17.74 14.94 -24.45
C ILE A 32 18.72 13.84 -24.03
N ASN A 33 18.88 12.78 -24.83
CA ASN A 33 19.83 11.70 -24.53
C ASN A 33 21.28 12.19 -24.43
N GLN A 34 21.71 13.07 -25.32
CA GLN A 34 23.04 13.68 -25.24
C GLN A 34 23.23 14.53 -23.98
N CYS A 35 22.18 15.22 -23.52
CA CYS A 35 22.22 15.97 -22.27
C CYS A 35 22.35 15.02 -21.07
N ILE A 36 21.57 13.93 -21.04
CA ILE A 36 21.65 12.90 -19.99
C ILE A 36 23.05 12.31 -19.91
N ASP A 37 23.61 11.87 -21.04
CA ASP A 37 24.96 11.28 -21.10
C ASP A 37 26.01 12.25 -20.56
N SER A 38 25.90 13.52 -20.94
CA SER A 38 26.84 14.54 -20.49
C SER A 38 26.68 14.87 -19.00
N TYR A 39 25.45 14.94 -18.47
CA TYR A 39 25.21 15.16 -17.04
C TYR A 39 25.71 14.00 -16.18
N ILE A 40 25.55 12.76 -16.64
CA ILE A 40 26.09 11.57 -15.97
C ILE A 40 27.63 11.63 -15.96
N ALA A 41 28.26 11.94 -17.09
CA ALA A 41 29.73 12.05 -17.19
C ALA A 41 30.30 13.16 -16.29
N LEU A 42 29.57 14.27 -16.13
CA LEU A 42 29.92 15.40 -15.26
C LEU A 42 29.52 15.20 -13.79
N GLN A 43 29.04 14.01 -13.41
CA GLN A 43 28.56 13.67 -12.05
C GLN A 43 27.40 14.56 -11.54
N GLN A 44 26.67 15.23 -12.43
CA GLN A 44 25.47 16.02 -12.14
C GLN A 44 24.22 15.14 -12.18
N VAL A 45 24.22 14.17 -11.28
CA VAL A 45 23.30 13.03 -11.26
C VAL A 45 21.85 13.42 -10.97
N ASP A 46 21.59 14.44 -10.17
CA ASP A 46 20.23 14.85 -9.82
C ASP A 46 19.47 15.43 -11.03
N ARG A 47 20.16 16.23 -11.85
CA ARG A 47 19.58 16.76 -13.09
C ARG A 47 19.38 15.67 -14.15
N ALA A 48 20.32 14.72 -14.25
CA ALA A 48 20.18 13.57 -15.13
C ALA A 48 18.94 12.72 -14.77
N VAL A 49 18.70 12.49 -13.47
CA VAL A 49 17.50 11.78 -12.99
C VAL A 49 16.23 12.54 -13.38
N GLN A 50 16.17 13.86 -13.21
CA GLN A 50 15.00 14.66 -13.62
C GLN A 50 14.70 14.49 -15.11
N LEU A 51 15.71 14.65 -15.97
CA LEU A 51 15.52 14.51 -17.42
C LEU A 51 15.06 13.11 -17.84
N LEU A 52 15.52 12.07 -17.16
CA LEU A 52 15.05 10.70 -17.39
C LEU A 52 13.58 10.54 -17.02
N LEU A 53 13.13 11.18 -15.94
CA LEU A 53 11.74 11.10 -15.45
C LEU A 53 10.77 11.97 -16.25
N ASP A 54 11.25 13.03 -16.89
CA ASP A 54 10.48 13.90 -17.78
C ASP A 54 10.18 13.25 -19.15
N THR A 55 10.67 12.03 -19.40
CA THR A 55 10.35 11.25 -20.61
C THR A 55 8.84 11.00 -20.69
N ASP A 56 8.26 11.15 -21.88
CA ASP A 56 6.83 10.87 -22.11
C ASP A 56 6.51 9.39 -21.80
N PRO A 57 5.49 9.08 -20.97
CA PRO A 57 5.09 7.71 -20.69
C PRO A 57 4.65 6.90 -21.92
N ALA A 58 4.29 7.56 -23.02
CA ALA A 58 3.99 6.92 -24.30
C ALA A 58 5.23 6.54 -25.12
N ASP A 59 6.42 7.02 -24.76
CA ASP A 59 7.69 6.67 -25.42
C ASP A 59 8.15 5.26 -24.99
N ASP A 60 8.58 4.45 -25.96
CA ASP A 60 9.14 3.11 -25.72
C ASP A 60 10.35 3.15 -24.77
N THR A 61 11.08 4.25 -24.74
CA THR A 61 12.26 4.45 -23.88
C THR A 61 11.91 4.80 -22.44
N TYR A 62 10.66 5.14 -22.13
CA TYR A 62 10.22 5.56 -20.78
C TYR A 62 10.58 4.54 -19.70
N ALA A 63 10.25 3.27 -19.92
CA ALA A 63 10.51 2.21 -18.93
C ALA A 63 12.02 2.06 -18.66
N ILE A 64 12.84 2.14 -19.71
CA ILE A 64 14.29 2.07 -19.60
C ILE A 64 14.82 3.29 -18.84
N ASN A 65 14.29 4.48 -19.10
CA ASN A 65 14.70 5.72 -18.44
C ASN A 65 14.31 5.73 -16.95
N CYS A 66 13.13 5.24 -16.61
CA CYS A 66 12.71 5.02 -15.22
C CYS A 66 13.66 4.08 -14.46
N ILE A 67 14.06 2.96 -15.08
CA ILE A 67 15.00 2.00 -14.49
C ILE A 67 16.39 2.64 -14.31
N LYS A 68 16.88 3.36 -15.33
CA LYS A 68 18.15 4.11 -15.24
C LYS A 68 18.10 5.12 -14.09
N ALA A 69 17.03 5.88 -13.96
CA ALA A 69 16.84 6.86 -12.89
C ALA A 69 16.89 6.20 -11.49
N CYS A 70 16.19 5.06 -11.32
CA CYS A 70 16.22 4.29 -10.08
C CYS A 70 17.63 3.80 -9.75
N LEU A 71 18.34 3.25 -10.74
CA LEU A 71 19.68 2.70 -10.55
C LEU A 71 20.70 3.80 -10.21
N ILE A 72 20.69 4.93 -10.93
CA ILE A 72 21.56 6.07 -10.65
C ILE A 72 21.32 6.57 -9.22
N SER A 73 20.06 6.73 -8.82
CA SER A 73 19.70 7.17 -7.47
C SER A 73 20.20 6.20 -6.39
N SER A 74 20.06 4.88 -6.62
CA SER A 74 20.52 3.84 -5.69
C SER A 74 22.06 3.77 -5.57
N MET A 75 22.78 3.99 -6.67
CA MET A 75 24.25 3.87 -6.70
C MET A 75 25.00 5.09 -6.15
N GLN A 76 24.35 6.26 -6.05
CA GLN A 76 24.94 7.39 -5.35
C GLN A 76 25.15 7.03 -3.86
N LYS A 77 26.33 6.55 -3.48
CA LYS A 77 26.74 6.37 -2.06
C LYS A 77 27.02 7.78 -1.49
N GLN A 78 26.56 8.17 -0.29
CA GLN A 78 27.29 7.95 0.97
C GLN A 78 26.60 8.55 2.22
N ALA A 79 27.08 8.06 3.38
CA ALA A 79 27.29 8.68 4.69
C ALA A 79 26.13 8.85 5.69
N ASN A 80 24.92 9.24 5.30
CA ASN A 80 23.86 9.53 6.28
C ASN A 80 22.59 8.71 6.02
N GLU A 81 22.16 8.00 7.06
CA GLU A 81 21.18 6.90 7.10
C GLU A 81 19.71 7.31 6.84
N THR A 82 19.39 8.10 5.81
CA THR A 82 17.98 8.41 5.44
C THR A 82 17.71 8.31 3.94
N PRO A 83 16.51 7.85 3.52
CA PRO A 83 16.41 6.86 2.47
C PRO A 83 16.28 7.46 1.07
N LYS A 84 17.15 7.03 0.15
CA LYS A 84 17.10 7.29 -1.31
C LYS A 84 15.96 6.59 -2.04
N ASN A 85 14.99 6.06 -1.30
CA ASN A 85 13.82 5.39 -1.87
C ASN A 85 12.80 6.39 -2.44
N THR A 86 13.05 7.70 -2.35
CA THR A 86 12.17 8.76 -2.87
C THR A 86 12.05 8.74 -4.39
N VAL A 87 13.16 8.56 -5.12
CA VAL A 87 13.14 8.46 -6.59
C VAL A 87 12.44 7.17 -7.01
N THR A 88 12.80 6.03 -6.42
CA THR A 88 12.15 4.75 -6.72
C THR A 88 10.66 4.77 -6.38
N LYS A 89 10.27 5.39 -5.26
CA LYS A 89 8.86 5.60 -4.92
C LYS A 89 8.15 6.48 -5.95
N LEU A 90 8.75 7.61 -6.33
CA LEU A 90 8.18 8.52 -7.33
C LEU A 90 7.97 7.79 -8.68
N VAL A 91 8.98 7.06 -9.15
CA VAL A 91 8.89 6.23 -10.36
C VAL A 91 7.78 5.21 -10.23
N ALA A 92 7.70 4.50 -9.11
CA ALA A 92 6.67 3.49 -8.88
C ALA A 92 5.26 4.10 -8.91
N THR A 93 5.04 5.22 -8.23
CA THR A 93 3.75 5.92 -8.23
C THR A 93 3.36 6.45 -9.60
N ASN A 94 4.34 6.91 -10.39
CA ASN A 94 4.12 7.40 -11.75
C ASN A 94 3.74 6.24 -12.69
N LEU A 95 4.42 5.10 -12.58
CA LEU A 95 4.07 3.89 -13.32
C LEU A 95 2.64 3.41 -13.02
N ILE A 96 2.26 3.39 -11.73
CA ILE A 96 0.89 3.03 -11.31
C ILE A 96 -0.13 4.01 -11.90
N ALA A 97 0.12 5.32 -11.83
CA ALA A 97 -0.75 6.34 -12.39
C ALA A 97 -0.94 6.20 -13.91
N ASN A 98 0.09 5.74 -14.62
CA ASN A 98 0.05 5.47 -16.06
C ASN A 98 -0.44 4.05 -16.43
N GLY A 99 -1.03 3.31 -15.48
CA GLY A 99 -1.64 1.99 -15.72
C GLY A 99 -0.66 0.81 -15.68
N LYS A 100 0.65 1.05 -15.47
CA LYS A 100 1.68 0.02 -15.26
C LYS A 100 1.76 -0.38 -13.78
N VAL A 101 0.65 -0.91 -13.27
CA VAL A 101 0.45 -1.20 -11.84
C VAL A 101 1.45 -2.25 -11.35
N ASP A 102 1.72 -3.26 -12.17
CA ASP A 102 2.58 -4.39 -11.83
C ASP A 102 4.02 -3.96 -11.57
N GLU A 103 4.59 -3.19 -12.49
CA GLU A 103 5.95 -2.68 -12.42
C GLU A 103 6.11 -1.71 -11.24
N GLY A 104 5.13 -0.83 -11.02
CA GLY A 104 5.17 0.07 -9.88
C GLY A 104 5.05 -0.65 -8.54
N VAL A 105 4.17 -1.65 -8.42
CA VAL A 105 4.05 -2.50 -7.22
C VAL A 105 5.35 -3.26 -6.96
N GLN A 106 5.99 -3.81 -8.00
CA GLN A 106 7.28 -4.48 -7.87
C GLN A 106 8.35 -3.52 -7.32
N LEU A 107 8.45 -2.31 -7.87
CA LEU A 107 9.39 -1.29 -7.38
C LEU A 107 9.12 -0.91 -5.92
N LEU A 108 7.86 -0.68 -5.52
CA LEU A 108 7.52 -0.42 -4.11
C LEU A 108 7.94 -1.57 -3.20
N CYS A 109 7.81 -2.82 -3.66
CA CYS A 109 8.27 -3.99 -2.90
C CYS A 109 9.80 -4.03 -2.75
N THR A 110 10.57 -3.58 -3.74
CA THR A 110 12.06 -3.56 -3.65
C THR A 110 12.59 -2.58 -2.60
N ILE A 111 11.81 -1.54 -2.26
CA ILE A 111 12.14 -0.53 -1.24
C ILE A 111 11.40 -0.74 0.08
N ASP A 112 10.85 -1.94 0.30
CA ASP A 112 10.11 -2.35 1.49
C ASP A 112 8.84 -1.54 1.80
N LEU A 113 8.25 -0.86 0.81
CA LEU A 113 6.97 -0.17 0.91
C LEU A 113 5.79 -1.07 0.53
N CYS A 114 5.79 -2.30 1.04
CA CYS A 114 4.80 -3.33 0.69
C CYS A 114 3.37 -2.95 1.13
N ALA A 115 3.21 -2.23 2.24
CA ALA A 115 1.90 -1.79 2.72
C ALA A 115 1.26 -0.78 1.77
N GLU A 116 2.05 0.14 1.23
CA GLU A 116 1.61 1.12 0.23
C GLU A 116 1.28 0.43 -1.10
N ALA A 117 2.10 -0.54 -1.52
CA ALA A 117 1.82 -1.36 -2.69
C ALA A 117 0.48 -2.12 -2.57
N CYS A 118 0.18 -2.68 -1.39
CA CYS A 118 -1.10 -3.34 -1.14
C CYS A 118 -2.30 -2.38 -1.29
N ARG A 119 -2.16 -1.12 -0.87
CA ARG A 119 -3.22 -0.10 -1.02
C ARG A 119 -3.46 0.23 -2.49
N TYR A 120 -2.40 0.47 -3.26
CA TYR A 120 -2.52 0.69 -4.71
C TYR A 120 -3.18 -0.50 -5.41
N LEU A 121 -2.81 -1.74 -5.07
CA LEU A 121 -3.48 -2.92 -5.61
C LEU A 121 -4.99 -2.92 -5.33
N GLN A 122 -5.42 -2.54 -4.13
CA GLN A 122 -6.85 -2.47 -3.79
C GLN A 122 -7.57 -1.34 -4.53
N ASP A 123 -6.94 -0.18 -4.69
CA ASP A 123 -7.51 0.95 -5.44
C ASP A 123 -7.69 0.60 -6.93
N HIS A 124 -6.86 -0.30 -7.46
CA HIS A 124 -6.99 -0.88 -8.80
C HIS A 124 -7.82 -2.18 -8.85
N ASN A 125 -8.65 -2.46 -7.83
CA ASN A 125 -9.51 -3.65 -7.73
C ASN A 125 -8.78 -5.02 -7.75
N GLN A 126 -7.46 -5.05 -7.54
CA GLN A 126 -6.65 -6.27 -7.46
C GLN A 126 -6.61 -6.80 -6.01
N TRP A 127 -7.78 -7.13 -5.46
CA TRP A 127 -7.95 -7.53 -4.05
C TRP A 127 -7.17 -8.78 -3.69
N GLU A 128 -7.30 -9.86 -4.47
CA GLU A 128 -6.64 -11.14 -4.19
C GLU A 128 -5.11 -10.99 -4.14
N ARG A 129 -4.54 -10.29 -5.12
CA ARG A 129 -3.11 -10.01 -5.18
C ARG A 129 -2.62 -9.15 -4.03
N SER A 130 -3.41 -8.15 -3.62
CA SER A 130 -3.13 -7.33 -2.44
C SER A 130 -3.01 -8.19 -1.18
N ILE A 131 -3.96 -9.11 -0.97
CA ILE A 131 -3.94 -10.00 0.20
C ILE A 131 -2.80 -11.02 0.14
N TRP A 132 -2.54 -11.59 -1.02
CA TRP A 132 -1.39 -12.47 -1.24
C TRP A 132 -0.08 -11.75 -0.87
N LEU A 133 0.11 -10.53 -1.36
CA LEU A 133 1.30 -9.72 -1.06
C LEU A 133 1.40 -9.38 0.43
N ALA A 134 0.29 -8.95 1.04
CA ALA A 134 0.22 -8.61 2.46
C ALA A 134 0.64 -9.79 3.35
N LYS A 135 0.16 -11.00 3.05
CA LYS A 135 0.50 -12.22 3.80
C LYS A 135 1.96 -12.63 3.65
N LEU A 136 2.60 -12.31 2.52
CA LEU A 136 4.00 -12.66 2.26
C LEU A 136 5.00 -11.67 2.84
N ARG A 137 4.67 -10.37 2.84
CA ARG A 137 5.64 -9.30 3.11
C ARG A 137 5.38 -8.54 4.40
N LEU A 138 4.13 -8.42 4.84
CA LEU A 138 3.82 -7.68 6.06
C LEU A 138 3.91 -8.61 7.27
N LYS A 139 4.37 -8.06 8.40
CA LYS A 139 4.41 -8.81 9.66
C LYS A 139 2.97 -9.16 10.09
N PRO A 140 2.71 -10.41 10.50
CA PRO A 140 1.41 -10.79 11.05
C PRO A 140 1.04 -9.88 12.21
N ASN A 141 -0.23 -9.48 12.27
CA ASN A 141 -0.79 -8.60 13.32
C ASN A 141 -0.16 -7.19 13.41
N SER A 142 0.63 -6.75 12.42
CA SER A 142 1.01 -5.34 12.34
C SER A 142 -0.21 -4.48 11.98
N ASN A 143 -0.20 -3.20 12.39
CA ASN A 143 -1.27 -2.27 12.03
C ASN A 143 -1.47 -2.19 10.51
N GLU A 144 -0.37 -2.18 9.74
CA GLU A 144 -0.42 -2.14 8.27
C GLU A 144 -1.10 -3.38 7.67
N TYR A 145 -0.74 -4.57 8.15
CA TYR A 145 -1.36 -5.82 7.71
C TYR A 145 -2.85 -5.83 8.06
N ILE A 146 -3.17 -5.45 9.30
CA ILE A 146 -4.54 -5.38 9.78
C ILE A 146 -5.37 -4.40 8.94
N ASP A 147 -4.84 -3.23 8.59
CA ASP A 147 -5.56 -2.23 7.79
C ASP A 147 -5.87 -2.71 6.36
N VAL A 148 -4.91 -3.39 5.71
CA VAL A 148 -5.11 -3.98 4.39
C VAL A 148 -6.23 -5.03 4.42
N ILE A 149 -6.22 -5.89 5.44
CA ILE A 149 -7.24 -6.94 5.61
C ILE A 149 -8.60 -6.35 5.94
N LYS A 150 -8.67 -5.33 6.80
CA LYS A 150 -9.90 -4.64 7.18
C LYS A 150 -10.60 -4.07 5.94
N ARG A 151 -9.84 -3.36 5.09
CA ARG A 151 -10.38 -2.81 3.83
C ARG A 151 -10.91 -3.90 2.90
N TRP A 152 -10.22 -5.03 2.80
CA TRP A 152 -10.71 -6.18 2.04
C TRP A 152 -11.98 -6.81 2.65
N SER A 153 -12.06 -6.91 3.98
CA SER A 153 -13.26 -7.42 4.67
C SER A 153 -14.50 -6.55 4.40
N GLU A 154 -14.32 -5.23 4.33
CA GLU A 154 -15.38 -4.27 4.00
C GLU A 154 -15.79 -4.39 2.53
N TYR A 155 -14.84 -4.59 1.63
CA TYR A 155 -15.11 -4.86 0.22
C TYR A 155 -15.95 -6.13 0.03
N VAL A 156 -15.54 -7.25 0.64
CA VAL A 156 -16.25 -8.54 0.56
C VAL A 156 -17.66 -8.43 1.14
N ARG A 157 -17.82 -7.64 2.22
CA ARG A 157 -19.13 -7.38 2.82
C ARG A 157 -20.10 -6.71 1.83
N LEU A 158 -19.62 -5.78 1.03
CA LEU A 158 -20.46 -4.99 0.12
C LEU A 158 -20.77 -5.70 -1.20
N HIS A 159 -19.86 -6.57 -1.69
CA HIS A 159 -19.91 -7.07 -3.07
C HIS A 159 -20.26 -8.56 -3.22
N SER A 160 -20.44 -9.30 -2.13
CA SER A 160 -20.75 -10.74 -2.19
C SER A 160 -22.18 -11.04 -1.68
N PRO A 161 -22.92 -12.00 -2.27
CA PRO A 161 -24.21 -12.44 -1.72
C PRO A 161 -24.06 -13.37 -0.49
N THR A 162 -22.95 -14.09 -0.35
CA THR A 162 -22.56 -14.88 0.85
C THR A 162 -21.71 -14.05 1.84
N SER A 163 -21.83 -12.72 1.73
CA SER A 163 -20.95 -11.67 2.28
C SER A 163 -20.73 -11.72 3.79
N LYS A 164 -21.77 -12.11 4.53
CA LYS A 164 -21.83 -11.83 5.97
C LYS A 164 -20.79 -12.63 6.75
N MET A 165 -20.79 -13.94 6.52
CA MET A 165 -19.87 -14.87 7.19
C MET A 165 -18.44 -14.72 6.66
N ASN A 166 -18.26 -14.50 5.35
CA ASN A 166 -16.94 -14.36 4.76
C ASN A 166 -16.20 -13.12 5.28
N SER A 167 -16.89 -11.97 5.41
CA SER A 167 -16.30 -10.76 5.99
C SER A 167 -15.84 -10.97 7.43
N ALA A 168 -16.65 -11.65 8.26
CA ALA A 168 -16.30 -11.99 9.64
C ALA A 168 -15.14 -12.99 9.72
N LEU A 169 -15.13 -14.03 8.88
CA LEU A 169 -14.05 -15.02 8.82
C LEU A 169 -12.70 -14.39 8.45
N ILE A 170 -12.71 -13.42 7.53
CA ILE A 170 -11.51 -12.65 7.16
C ILE A 170 -10.93 -11.95 8.40
N LEU A 171 -11.77 -11.25 9.18
CA LEU A 171 -11.33 -10.56 10.40
C LEU A 171 -10.84 -11.54 11.48
N ILE A 172 -11.53 -12.67 11.66
CA ILE A 172 -11.13 -13.74 12.58
C ILE A 172 -9.75 -14.31 12.21
N SER A 173 -9.47 -14.51 10.91
CA SER A 173 -8.18 -15.02 10.45
C SER A 173 -6.97 -14.15 10.82
N CYS A 174 -7.22 -12.89 11.19
CA CYS A 174 -6.20 -11.92 11.59
C CYS A 174 -6.29 -11.55 13.08
N GLY A 175 -7.00 -12.36 13.87
CA GLY A 175 -7.18 -12.14 15.31
C GLY A 175 -8.06 -10.94 15.66
N GLN A 176 -8.78 -10.35 14.70
CA GLN A 176 -9.64 -9.19 14.91
C GLN A 176 -11.06 -9.63 15.36
N PHE A 177 -11.14 -10.40 16.44
CA PHE A 177 -12.38 -11.00 16.93
C PHE A 177 -13.44 -9.97 17.29
N ARG A 178 -13.05 -8.91 18.01
CA ARG A 178 -13.89 -7.75 18.32
C ARG A 178 -14.61 -7.20 17.09
N ARG A 179 -13.87 -6.91 16.03
CA ARG A 179 -14.42 -6.34 14.80
C ARG A 179 -15.28 -7.36 14.05
N ALA A 180 -14.91 -8.64 14.08
CA ALA A 180 -15.72 -9.69 13.48
C ALA A 180 -17.10 -9.79 14.13
N ILE A 181 -17.16 -9.69 15.46
CA ILE A 181 -18.42 -9.66 16.23
C ILE A 181 -19.25 -8.43 15.86
N GLU A 182 -18.64 -7.23 15.82
CA GLU A 182 -19.31 -5.99 15.40
C GLU A 182 -19.89 -6.11 13.98
N VAL A 183 -19.13 -6.69 13.05
CA VAL A 183 -19.58 -6.90 11.66
C VAL A 183 -20.76 -7.86 11.59
N LEU A 184 -20.73 -8.98 12.32
CA LEU A 184 -21.84 -9.94 12.38
C LEU A 184 -23.10 -9.30 12.98
N HIS A 185 -22.93 -8.55 14.06
CA HIS A 185 -24.03 -7.84 14.72
C HIS A 185 -24.69 -6.82 13.78
N ASN A 186 -23.90 -5.94 13.16
CA ASN A 186 -24.39 -4.90 12.26
C ASN A 186 -25.08 -5.45 11.00
N GLN A 187 -24.79 -6.70 10.62
CA GLN A 187 -25.43 -7.38 9.49
C GLN A 187 -26.69 -8.17 9.87
N GLY A 188 -27.12 -8.11 11.13
CA GLY A 188 -28.28 -8.83 11.66
C GLY A 188 -28.02 -10.29 11.99
N ALA A 189 -26.77 -10.76 11.96
CA ALA A 189 -26.37 -12.11 12.37
C ALA A 189 -26.04 -12.14 13.88
N THR A 190 -26.96 -11.63 14.71
CA THR A 190 -26.78 -11.41 16.15
C THR A 190 -26.48 -12.71 16.89
N GLU A 191 -27.16 -13.81 16.55
CA GLU A 191 -26.92 -15.12 17.14
C GLU A 191 -25.47 -15.61 16.92
N LEU A 192 -24.95 -15.45 15.70
CA LEU A 192 -23.57 -15.80 15.36
C LEU A 192 -22.56 -14.89 16.08
N ALA A 193 -22.87 -13.59 16.19
CA ALA A 193 -22.05 -12.64 16.93
C ALA A 193 -21.91 -13.04 18.40
N ILE A 194 -23.00 -13.47 19.03
CA ILE A 194 -23.00 -13.89 20.44
C ILE A 194 -22.27 -15.21 20.63
N ARG A 195 -22.50 -16.21 19.76
CA ARG A 195 -21.74 -17.48 19.81
C ARG A 195 -20.24 -17.21 19.70
N LEU A 196 -19.82 -16.34 18.78
CA LEU A 196 -18.43 -15.95 18.63
C LEU A 196 -17.89 -15.24 19.87
N PHE A 197 -18.66 -14.32 20.47
CA PHE A 197 -18.29 -13.64 21.72
C PHE A 197 -18.09 -14.62 22.87
N VAL A 198 -19.02 -15.56 23.08
CA VAL A 198 -18.93 -16.58 24.15
C VAL A 198 -17.67 -17.43 23.96
N CYS A 199 -17.37 -17.85 22.72
CA CYS A 199 -16.12 -18.55 22.43
C CYS A 199 -14.90 -17.67 22.77
N CYS A 200 -14.89 -16.39 22.40
CA CYS A 200 -13.78 -15.49 22.71
C CYS A 200 -13.57 -15.31 24.24
N LYS A 201 -14.65 -15.22 25.02
CA LYS A 201 -14.60 -15.16 26.50
C LYS A 201 -14.00 -16.46 27.07
N GLN A 202 -14.43 -17.62 26.57
CA GLN A 202 -13.94 -18.93 27.01
C GLN A 202 -12.44 -19.12 26.75
N PHE A 203 -11.93 -18.61 25.62
CA PHE A 203 -10.51 -18.72 25.26
C PHE A 203 -9.65 -17.55 25.75
N SER A 204 -10.20 -16.63 26.55
CA SER A 204 -9.51 -15.42 27.06
C SER A 204 -8.92 -14.54 25.96
N VAL A 205 -9.65 -14.37 24.86
CA VAL A 205 -9.22 -13.62 23.66
C VAL A 205 -9.81 -12.20 23.62
N ASP A 206 -10.78 -11.87 24.49
CA ASP A 206 -11.47 -10.57 24.50
C ASP A 206 -11.50 -9.91 25.89
N ASP A 207 -11.57 -8.58 25.91
CA ASP A 207 -11.57 -7.72 27.11
C ASP A 207 -12.99 -7.48 27.66
N GLY A 208 -14.01 -8.19 27.16
CA GLY A 208 -15.38 -8.20 27.68
C GLY A 208 -16.27 -6.99 27.36
N THR A 209 -15.71 -5.92 26.80
CA THR A 209 -16.43 -4.62 26.62
C THR A 209 -17.55 -4.62 25.57
N ILE A 210 -17.58 -5.55 24.63
CA ILE A 210 -18.60 -5.62 23.56
C ILE A 210 -19.82 -6.42 24.00
N GLY A 211 -19.63 -7.34 24.96
CA GLY A 211 -20.64 -8.32 25.35
C GLY A 211 -21.96 -7.68 25.76
N GLU A 212 -21.93 -6.70 26.67
CA GLU A 212 -23.14 -6.14 27.29
C GLU A 212 -24.15 -5.60 26.25
N LYS A 213 -23.68 -4.83 25.27
CA LYS A 213 -24.55 -4.25 24.22
C LYS A 213 -25.15 -5.32 23.31
N LEU A 214 -24.36 -6.33 22.92
CA LEU A 214 -24.84 -7.45 22.09
C LEU A 214 -25.90 -8.27 22.81
N PHE A 215 -25.72 -8.49 24.11
CA PHE A 215 -26.70 -9.20 24.93
C PHE A 215 -27.98 -8.39 25.09
N ASP A 216 -27.88 -7.09 25.34
CA ASP A 216 -29.06 -6.22 25.43
C ASP A 216 -29.88 -6.26 24.13
N ASP A 217 -29.25 -6.04 22.98
CA ASP A 217 -29.92 -6.06 21.66
C ASP A 217 -30.59 -7.43 21.36
N TYR A 218 -29.97 -8.53 21.77
CA TYR A 218 -30.52 -9.87 21.60
C TYR A 218 -31.64 -10.19 22.60
N THR A 219 -31.53 -9.74 23.84
CA THR A 219 -32.60 -9.90 24.84
C THR A 219 -33.83 -9.11 24.43
N ASP A 220 -33.66 -7.93 23.83
CA ASP A 220 -34.76 -7.13 23.31
C ASP A 220 -35.39 -7.77 22.07
N LEU A 221 -34.59 -8.39 21.20
CA LEU A 221 -35.09 -9.23 20.12
C LEU A 221 -35.93 -10.40 20.67
N MET A 222 -35.44 -11.15 21.65
CA MET A 222 -36.17 -12.26 22.28
C MET A 222 -37.48 -11.79 22.94
N ARG A 223 -37.47 -10.63 23.60
CA ARG A 223 -38.66 -10.02 24.19
C ARG A 223 -39.68 -9.63 23.12
N SER A 224 -39.24 -9.16 21.96
CA SER A 224 -40.14 -8.85 20.83
C SER A 224 -40.89 -10.08 20.30
N PHE A 225 -40.32 -11.27 20.46
CA PHE A 225 -40.95 -12.56 20.13
C PHE A 225 -41.67 -13.22 21.32
N SER A 226 -41.93 -12.48 22.41
CA SER A 226 -42.61 -12.94 23.64
C SER A 226 -41.84 -13.98 24.50
N PHE A 227 -40.55 -14.20 24.26
CA PHE A 227 -39.68 -15.08 25.07
C PHE A 227 -39.05 -14.35 26.27
N THR A 228 -39.87 -13.72 27.11
CA THR A 228 -39.40 -12.83 28.19
C THR A 228 -38.69 -13.56 29.34
N SER A 229 -39.11 -14.78 29.68
CA SER A 229 -38.47 -15.59 30.73
C SER A 229 -37.07 -16.05 30.31
N ILE A 230 -36.93 -16.57 29.09
CA ILE A 230 -35.66 -17.05 28.52
C ILE A 230 -34.67 -15.89 28.37
N ALA A 231 -35.13 -14.70 27.96
CA ALA A 231 -34.28 -13.52 27.83
C ALA A 231 -33.65 -13.09 29.17
N ASN A 232 -34.40 -13.22 30.28
CA ASN A 232 -33.91 -12.85 31.61
C ASN A 232 -32.89 -13.88 32.15
N ASP A 233 -33.10 -15.18 31.90
CA ASP A 233 -32.13 -16.25 32.24
C ASP A 233 -30.86 -16.20 31.38
N TYR A 234 -30.99 -15.76 30.13
CA TYR A 234 -29.86 -15.63 29.21
C TYR A 234 -28.85 -14.58 29.68
N ARG A 235 -29.35 -13.44 30.20
CA ARG A 235 -28.53 -12.35 30.73
C ARG A 235 -27.73 -12.79 31.97
N THR A 236 -28.32 -13.59 32.84
CA THR A 236 -27.67 -14.04 34.09
C THR A 236 -26.61 -15.12 33.87
N THR A 237 -26.75 -15.95 32.83
CA THR A 237 -25.88 -17.10 32.59
C THR A 237 -24.59 -16.77 31.83
N ILE A 238 -24.59 -15.72 31.00
CA ILE A 238 -23.46 -15.44 30.08
C ILE A 238 -22.66 -14.18 30.49
N VAL A 239 -23.30 -13.22 31.16
CA VAL A 239 -22.65 -11.97 31.60
C VAL A 239 -21.74 -12.19 32.82
N VAL A 240 -22.01 -13.22 33.63
CA VAL A 240 -21.09 -13.72 34.69
C VAL A 240 -19.95 -14.50 34.04
#